data_AF-A0AAW7FCX9-F1
#
_entry.id   AF-A0AAW7FCX9-F1
#
_cell.length_a   1.000
_cell.length_b   1.000
_cell.length_c   1.000
_cell.angle_alpha   90.00
_cell.angle_beta   90.00
_cell.angle_gamma   90.00
#
_symmetry.space_group_name_H-M   'P 1'
#
loop_
_entity.id
_entity.type
_entity.pdbx_description
1 polymer ?
#
loop_
_entity_poly.entity_id
_entity_poly.type
_entity_poly.pdbx_seq_one_letter_code
_entity_poly.pdbx_strand_id
1 'polypeptide(L)'
;MSSQLKENQILHEGIIFNLIMGDPNGSDGYVYLQDQLNIDANFCVRALYNSEKIIAVLKNKNDAIAVSRYAASHDGGYGDVCIMSSDSPVTHQDHYDWILG
;
A
#
# COMPACT_ATOMS: atom_id res chain seq x y z
N MET A 1 27.32 7.33 -1.44
CA MET A 1 26.96 6.45 -0.32
C MET A 1 25.89 5.50 -0.83
N SER A 2 26.21 4.22 -0.98
CA SER A 2 25.21 3.21 -1.31
C SER A 2 24.46 2.89 -0.02
N SER A 3 23.31 3.53 0.20
CA SER A 3 22.46 3.15 1.32
C SER A 3 21.97 1.74 1.06
N GLN A 4 22.55 0.76 1.74
CA GLN A 4 22.02 -0.60 1.75
C GLN A 4 20.59 -0.54 2.30
N LEU A 5 19.64 -1.10 1.55
CA LEU A 5 18.28 -1.31 2.04
C LEU A 5 18.32 -2.21 3.28
N LYS A 6 17.42 -1.96 4.23
CA LYS A 6 17.22 -2.87 5.37
C LYS A 6 16.55 -4.17 4.88
N GLU A 7 16.62 -5.22 5.69
CA GLU A 7 16.07 -6.55 5.37
C GLU A 7 14.57 -6.52 5.03
N ASN A 8 13.81 -5.61 5.64
CA ASN A 8 12.38 -5.43 5.41
C ASN A 8 12.05 -4.29 4.42
N GLN A 9 13.02 -3.85 3.61
CA GLN A 9 12.84 -2.75 2.66
C GLN A 9 13.00 -3.20 1.22
N ILE A 10 12.19 -2.61 0.34
CA ILE A 10 12.32 -2.76 -1.11
C ILE A 10 12.49 -1.39 -1.76
N LEU A 11 13.23 -1.34 -2.86
CA LEU A 11 13.26 -0.20 -3.77
C LEU A 11 12.39 -0.54 -4.97
N HIS A 12 11.30 0.22 -5.16
CA HIS A 12 10.39 0.04 -6.28
C HIS A 12 10.08 1.40 -6.90
N GLU A 13 10.28 1.54 -8.22
CA GLU A 13 10.07 2.81 -8.96
C GLU A 13 10.80 4.02 -8.36
N GLY A 14 11.99 3.81 -7.79
CA GLY A 14 12.77 4.87 -7.13
C GLY A 14 12.28 5.27 -5.74
N ILE A 15 11.26 4.58 -5.22
CA ILE A 15 10.69 4.81 -3.89
C ILE A 15 11.09 3.66 -2.95
N ILE A 16 11.53 4.00 -1.75
CA ILE A 16 11.81 3.02 -0.70
C ILE A 16 10.52 2.72 0.05
N PHE A 17 10.17 1.44 0.12
CA PHE A 17 9.06 0.95 0.91
C PHE A 17 9.54 0.02 2.02
N ASN A 18 8.86 0.09 3.16
CA ASN A 18 9.00 -0.84 4.28
C ASN A 18 7.88 -1.86 4.24
N LEU A 19 8.22 -3.14 4.36
CA LEU A 19 7.26 -4.20 4.58
C LEU A 19 6.60 -3.99 5.96
N ILE A 20 5.27 -3.91 5.99
CA ILE A 20 4.48 -3.74 7.22
C ILE A 20 3.53 -4.90 7.50
N MET A 21 3.21 -5.73 6.49
CA MET A 21 2.41 -6.94 6.64
C MET A 21 2.68 -7.93 5.50
N GLY A 22 2.42 -9.20 5.78
CA GLY A 22 2.38 -10.31 4.81
C GLY A 22 3.06 -11.53 5.42
N ASP A 23 2.62 -12.71 5.01
CA ASP A 23 3.17 -13.98 5.48
C ASP A 23 3.86 -14.70 4.32
N PRO A 24 5.19 -14.94 4.36
CA PRO A 24 5.87 -15.72 3.33
C PRO A 24 5.35 -17.16 3.20
N ASN A 25 4.62 -17.67 4.19
CA ASN A 25 4.05 -19.01 4.18
C ASN A 25 2.52 -19.02 3.99
N GLY A 26 1.91 -17.84 3.86
CA GLY A 26 0.46 -17.68 3.67
C GLY A 26 0.08 -17.47 2.20
N SER A 27 -1.23 -17.38 1.93
CA SER A 27 -1.78 -16.93 0.64
C SER A 27 -1.95 -15.41 0.55
N ASP A 28 -1.58 -14.71 1.62
CA ASP A 28 -1.74 -13.27 1.74
C ASP A 28 -0.60 -12.55 1.00
N GLY A 29 -0.96 -11.49 0.28
CA GLY A 29 0.01 -10.60 -0.36
C GLY A 29 0.78 -9.78 0.67
N TYR A 30 1.92 -9.23 0.24
CA TYR A 30 2.67 -8.29 1.06
C TYR A 30 2.08 -6.88 1.01
N VAL A 31 2.09 -6.19 2.15
CA VAL A 31 1.75 -4.77 2.26
C VAL A 31 3.01 -3.97 2.55
N TYR A 32 3.28 -3.02 1.67
CA TYR A 32 4.43 -2.13 1.73
C TYR A 32 4.00 -0.70 2.03
N LEU A 33 4.74 0.03 2.87
CA LEU A 33 4.50 1.42 3.21
C LEU A 33 5.71 2.28 2.83
N GLN A 34 5.49 3.34 2.07
CA GLN A 34 6.55 4.29 1.72
C GLN A 34 7.27 4.79 2.99
N ASP A 35 8.60 4.81 2.96
CA ASP A 35 9.41 5.17 4.14
C ASP A 35 9.20 6.61 4.60
N GLN A 36 9.23 7.55 3.65
CA GLN A 36 9.00 8.97 3.90
C GLN A 36 7.63 9.39 3.37
N LEU A 37 6.61 9.25 4.21
CA LEU A 37 5.27 9.74 3.91
C LEU A 37 5.17 11.25 4.16
N ASN A 38 4.53 11.95 3.22
CA ASN A 38 3.98 13.26 3.48
C ASN A 38 2.69 13.11 4.30
N ILE A 39 2.67 13.67 5.51
CA ILE A 39 1.55 13.60 6.46
C ILE A 39 0.34 14.44 6.03
N ASP A 40 0.57 15.47 5.21
CA ASP A 40 -0.49 16.36 4.72
C ASP A 40 -1.10 15.88 3.39
N ALA A 41 -0.57 14.80 2.82
CA ALA A 41 -1.06 14.20 1.58
C ALA A 41 -2.15 13.15 1.84
N ASN A 42 -2.87 12.76 0.79
CA ASN A 42 -3.69 11.56 0.83
C ASN A 42 -2.79 10.31 0.71
N PHE A 43 -3.36 9.15 1.01
CA PHE A 43 -2.68 7.87 0.96
C PHE A 43 -3.30 7.01 -0.15
N CYS A 44 -2.48 6.72 -1.16
CA CYS A 44 -2.84 5.86 -2.27
C CYS A 44 -2.44 4.42 -1.95
N VAL A 45 -3.39 3.50 -2.11
CA VAL A 45 -3.20 2.05 -2.11
C VAL A 45 -3.22 1.58 -3.56
N ARG A 46 -2.18 0.89 -4.01
CA ARG A 46 -2.09 0.34 -5.37
C ARG A 46 -1.41 -1.02 -5.38
N ALA A 47 -1.59 -1.77 -6.46
CA ALA A 47 -0.85 -3.00 -6.69
C ALA A 47 0.64 -2.68 -6.90
N LEU A 48 1.53 -3.47 -6.30
CA LEU A 48 2.97 -3.27 -6.38
C LEU A 48 3.48 -3.49 -7.82
N TYR A 49 3.06 -4.57 -8.47
CA TYR A 49 3.54 -4.91 -9.82
C TYR A 49 2.69 -4.33 -10.96
N ASN A 50 1.67 -3.52 -10.64
CA ASN A 50 0.87 -2.80 -11.63
C ASN A 50 0.57 -1.40 -11.10
N SER A 51 1.47 -0.46 -11.40
CA SER A 51 1.42 0.90 -10.88
C SER A 51 0.24 1.73 -11.36
N GLU A 52 -0.37 1.36 -12.48
CA GLU A 52 -1.59 1.97 -12.99
C GLU A 52 -2.85 1.51 -12.22
N LYS A 53 -2.76 0.38 -11.51
CA LYS A 53 -3.88 -0.20 -10.77
C LYS A 53 -3.99 0.42 -9.37
N ILE A 54 -4.64 1.58 -9.31
CA ILE A 54 -5.05 2.21 -8.06
C ILE A 54 -6.23 1.45 -7.46
N ILE A 55 -6.09 1.05 -6.19
CA ILE A 55 -7.09 0.29 -5.43
C ILE A 55 -7.97 1.25 -4.64
N ALA A 56 -7.35 2.21 -3.95
CA ALA A 56 -8.04 3.26 -3.19
C ALA A 56 -7.15 4.48 -2.97
N VAL A 57 -7.75 5.66 -2.78
CA VAL A 57 -7.09 6.86 -2.26
C VAL A 57 -7.89 7.34 -1.05
N LEU A 58 -7.22 7.41 0.11
CA LEU A 58 -7.84 7.63 1.40
C LEU A 58 -7.18 8.81 2.12
N LYS A 59 -7.94 9.55 2.94
CA LYS A 59 -7.39 10.71 3.67
C LYS A 59 -6.42 10.32 4.78
N ASN A 60 -6.62 9.16 5.39
CA ASN A 60 -5.86 8.76 6.56
C ASN A 60 -5.07 7.47 6.31
N LYS A 61 -3.94 7.38 7.01
CA LYS A 61 -3.03 6.23 6.89
C LYS A 61 -3.63 4.94 7.42
N ASN A 62 -4.45 5.01 8.47
CA ASN A 62 -4.99 3.81 9.13
C ASN A 62 -6.01 3.08 8.25
N ASP A 63 -6.86 3.82 7.54
CA ASP A 63 -7.80 3.27 6.55
C ASP A 63 -7.05 2.73 5.35
N ALA A 64 -6.00 3.42 4.87
CA ALA A 64 -5.16 2.90 3.81
C ALA A 64 -4.50 1.58 4.18
N ILE A 65 -4.04 1.46 5.43
CA ILE A 65 -3.55 0.19 5.97
C ILE A 65 -4.68 -0.84 6.01
N ALA A 66 -5.86 -0.50 6.54
CA ALA A 66 -6.99 -1.43 6.61
C ALA A 66 -7.38 -1.97 5.22
N VAL A 67 -7.59 -1.09 4.24
CA VAL A 67 -7.89 -1.48 2.84
C VAL A 67 -6.78 -2.36 2.27
N SER A 68 -5.51 -2.01 2.50
CA SER A 68 -4.38 -2.80 2.01
C SER A 68 -4.38 -4.23 2.55
N ARG A 69 -4.82 -4.46 3.80
CA ARG A 69 -4.91 -5.81 4.38
C ARG A 69 -5.91 -6.70 3.65
N TYR A 70 -7.04 -6.13 3.23
CA TYR A 70 -8.04 -6.88 2.45
C TYR A 70 -7.63 -7.02 0.99
N ALA A 71 -6.99 -6.00 0.43
CA ALA A 71 -6.53 -5.99 -0.95
C ALA A 71 -5.34 -6.93 -1.18
N ALA A 72 -4.49 -7.11 -0.17
CA ALA A 72 -3.29 -7.94 -0.23
C ALA A 72 -3.62 -9.43 -0.06
N SER A 73 -4.24 -10.00 -1.09
CA SER A 73 -4.51 -11.44 -1.21
C SER A 73 -4.08 -11.92 -2.59
N HIS A 74 -3.41 -13.08 -2.67
CA HIS A 74 -3.15 -13.77 -3.93
C HIS A 74 -4.34 -14.62 -4.40
N ASP A 75 -5.35 -14.82 -3.54
CA ASP A 75 -6.59 -15.53 -3.87
C ASP A 75 -7.75 -14.52 -4.06
N GLY A 76 -7.88 -14.03 -5.30
CA GLY A 76 -8.92 -13.08 -5.69
C GLY A 76 -8.67 -11.61 -5.30
N GLY A 77 -7.58 -11.32 -4.59
CA GLY A 77 -7.12 -9.95 -4.30
C GLY A 77 -6.24 -9.35 -5.40
N TYR A 78 -5.48 -8.32 -5.03
CA TYR A 78 -4.58 -7.58 -5.94
C TYR A 78 -3.11 -8.03 -5.84
N GLY A 79 -2.83 -9.07 -5.05
CA GLY A 79 -1.47 -9.52 -4.72
C GLY A 79 -0.75 -8.55 -3.81
N ASP A 80 0.55 -8.32 -4.05
CA ASP A 80 1.32 -7.38 -3.23
C ASP A 80 0.84 -5.95 -3.49
N VAL A 81 0.67 -5.17 -2.43
CA VAL A 81 0.20 -3.79 -2.49
C VAL A 81 1.14 -2.85 -1.78
N CYS A 82 1.14 -1.59 -2.23
CA CYS A 82 1.89 -0.54 -1.58
C CYS A 82 1.03 0.68 -1.25
N ILE A 83 1.39 1.33 -0.16
CA ILE A 83 0.80 2.55 0.36
C ILE A 83 1.83 3.67 0.18
N MET A 84 1.43 4.74 -0.49
CA MET A 84 2.28 5.91 -0.73
C MET A 84 1.50 7.21 -0.61
N SER A 85 2.20 8.31 -0.34
CA SER A 85 1.61 9.65 -0.39
C SER A 85 1.16 9.98 -1.82
N SER A 86 0.03 10.67 -1.93
CA SER A 86 -0.58 11.02 -3.20
C SER A 86 -1.34 12.34 -3.11
N ASP A 87 -1.24 13.13 -4.18
CA ASP A 87 -2.03 14.36 -4.36
C ASP A 87 -3.36 14.08 -5.08
N SER A 88 -3.63 12.82 -5.44
CA SER A 88 -4.87 12.41 -6.09
C SER A 88 -6.08 12.64 -5.17
N PRO A 89 -7.26 12.92 -5.73
CA PRO A 89 -8.48 13.04 -4.96
C PRO A 89 -8.84 11.72 -4.28
N VAL A 90 -9.43 11.84 -3.08
CA VAL A 90 -9.93 10.72 -2.28
C VAL A 90 -11.02 9.98 -3.07
N THR A 91 -10.90 8.66 -3.17
CA THR A 91 -11.89 7.82 -3.87
C THR A 91 -12.92 7.21 -2.94
N HIS A 92 -12.57 7.01 -1.66
CA HIS A 92 -13.44 6.44 -0.62
C HIS A 92 -13.26 7.22 0.67
N GLN A 93 -14.33 7.41 1.44
CA GLN A 93 -14.24 8.21 2.67
C GLN A 93 -13.41 7.51 3.76
N ASP A 94 -13.60 6.20 3.88
CA ASP A 94 -12.94 5.34 4.87
C ASP A 94 -12.83 3.90 4.33
N HIS A 95 -12.32 2.98 5.16
CA HIS A 95 -12.17 1.58 4.77
C HIS A 95 -13.50 0.82 4.70
N TYR A 96 -14.55 1.23 5.43
CA TYR A 96 -15.86 0.57 5.37
C TYR A 96 -16.55 0.87 4.05
N ASP A 97 -16.48 2.12 3.59
CA ASP A 97 -16.96 2.56 2.28
C ASP A 97 -16.36 1.71 1.15
N TRP A 98 -15.06 1.39 1.24
CA TRP A 98 -14.39 0.53 0.26
C TRP A 98 -14.79 -0.96 0.37
N ILE A 99 -14.94 -1.49 1.60
CA ILE A 99 -15.25 -2.92 1.80
C ILE A 99 -16.72 -3.24 1.48
N LEU A 100 -17.63 -2.31 1.75
CA LEU A 100 -19.08 -2.54 1.70
C LEU A 100 -19.78 -1.89 0.50
N GLY A 101 -19.10 -0.97 -0.20
CA GLY A 101 -19.61 -0.29 -1.40
C GLY A 101 -19.59 -1.19 -2.65
#